data_AF-A0A3S0FEE0-F1
#
_entry.id   AF-A0A3S0FEE0-F1
#
_cell.length_a   1.000
_cell.length_b   1.000
_cell.length_c   1.000
_cell.angle_alpha   90.00
_cell.angle_beta   90.00
_cell.angle_gamma   90.00
#
_symmetry.space_group_name_H-M   'P 1'
#
loop_
_entity.id
_entity.type
_entity.pdbx_description
1 polymer ?
#
loop_
_entity_poly.entity_id
_entity_poly.type
_entity_poly.pdbx_seq_one_letter_code
_entity_poly.pdbx_strand_id
1 'polypeptide(L)'
;MHRLILIPCLLAVAVSAGSALAQKKGRPSPQAVDKLVEDGFKTAAPDWKVRLVQDETQKACTASRNEPAEAGAAAIRRREKATIKYPEDGNLLGDWKKGEALAQSGYGWRYTDYPPRQANGGNCYACHQLDKKELSYGTLGPSLAEYGKIRKFAEPAVKFVYEHIYNPQASQPCGNMPRFGTSGFLTMDQIKDIVAYVMSPDSPVNK
;
A
#
# COMPACT_ATOMS: atom_id res chain seq x y z
N MET A 1 10.16 -83.13 -45.29
CA MET A 1 11.13 -82.56 -44.33
C MET A 1 10.61 -81.18 -43.94
N HIS A 2 10.19 -81.04 -42.68
CA HIS A 2 9.47 -79.87 -42.17
C HIS A 2 10.45 -78.70 -41.94
N ARG A 3 10.18 -77.53 -42.53
CA ARG A 3 10.82 -76.26 -42.13
C ARG A 3 9.76 -75.38 -41.49
N LEU A 4 9.78 -75.32 -40.16
CA LEU A 4 9.06 -74.30 -39.39
C LEU A 4 9.72 -72.94 -39.66
N ILE A 5 8.92 -71.96 -40.08
CA ILE A 5 9.30 -70.55 -40.13
C ILE A 5 8.66 -69.86 -38.92
N LEU A 6 9.49 -69.47 -37.96
CA LEU A 6 9.10 -68.63 -36.81
C LEU A 6 8.94 -67.19 -37.30
N ILE A 7 7.72 -66.65 -37.21
CA ILE A 7 7.41 -65.24 -37.42
C ILE A 7 7.46 -64.55 -36.05
N PRO A 8 8.39 -63.60 -35.80
CA PRO A 8 8.35 -62.81 -34.57
C PRO A 8 7.25 -61.75 -34.71
N CYS A 9 6.23 -61.87 -33.85
CA CYS A 9 5.18 -60.88 -33.70
C CYS A 9 5.75 -59.65 -32.95
N LEU A 10 6.07 -58.57 -33.69
CA LEU A 10 6.40 -57.28 -33.08
C LEU A 10 5.11 -56.67 -32.49
N LEU A 11 4.97 -56.75 -31.17
CA LEU A 11 3.98 -55.96 -30.43
C LEU A 11 4.49 -54.51 -30.32
N ALA A 12 3.99 -53.63 -31.19
CA ALA A 12 4.21 -52.19 -31.05
C ALA A 12 3.32 -51.65 -29.92
N VAL A 13 3.89 -51.48 -28.73
CA VAL A 13 3.24 -50.75 -27.63
C VAL A 13 3.27 -49.26 -27.98
N ALA A 14 2.14 -48.76 -28.49
CA ALA A 14 1.91 -47.33 -28.67
C ALA A 14 1.76 -46.67 -27.29
N VAL A 15 2.89 -46.23 -26.71
CA VAL A 15 2.88 -45.30 -25.58
C VAL A 15 2.34 -43.98 -26.12
N SER A 16 1.04 -43.75 -25.93
CA SER A 16 0.42 -42.46 -26.12
C SER A 16 1.01 -41.51 -25.09
N ALA A 17 2.07 -40.80 -25.50
CA ALA A 17 2.56 -39.63 -24.80
C ALA A 17 1.48 -38.54 -24.88
N GLY A 18 0.46 -38.66 -24.02
CA GLY A 18 -0.48 -37.60 -23.74
C GLY A 18 0.34 -36.43 -23.23
N SER A 19 0.63 -35.48 -24.12
CA SER A 19 1.24 -34.23 -23.75
C SER A 19 0.33 -33.61 -22.70
N ALA A 20 0.79 -33.57 -21.45
CA ALA A 20 0.18 -32.77 -20.42
C ALA A 20 0.32 -31.31 -20.85
N LEU A 21 -0.62 -30.85 -21.68
CA LEU A 21 -0.82 -29.44 -21.97
C LEU A 21 -1.21 -28.82 -20.63
N ALA A 22 -0.22 -28.23 -19.94
CA ALA A 22 -0.46 -27.33 -18.84
C ALA A 22 -1.49 -26.31 -19.34
N GLN A 23 -2.72 -26.40 -18.85
CA GLN A 23 -3.75 -25.42 -19.17
C GLN A 23 -3.24 -24.07 -18.70
N LYS A 24 -2.74 -23.24 -19.62
CA LYS A 24 -2.56 -21.81 -19.38
C LYS A 24 -3.97 -21.21 -19.22
N LYS A 25 -4.58 -21.37 -18.04
CA LYS A 25 -5.79 -20.63 -17.69
C LYS A 25 -5.48 -19.15 -17.90
N GLY A 26 -6.19 -18.51 -18.83
CA GLY A 26 -6.09 -17.08 -19.05
C GLY A 26 -6.38 -16.32 -17.75
N ARG A 27 -5.86 -15.10 -17.64
CA ARG A 27 -6.21 -14.23 -16.49
C ARG A 27 -7.72 -14.01 -16.49
N PRO A 28 -8.40 -14.10 -15.32
CA PRO A 28 -9.81 -13.74 -15.23
C PRO A 28 -10.06 -12.31 -15.73
N SER A 29 -11.22 -12.06 -16.32
CA SER A 29 -11.62 -10.70 -16.67
C SER A 29 -11.78 -9.85 -15.40
N PRO A 30 -11.59 -8.51 -15.46
CA PRO A 30 -11.83 -7.63 -14.32
C PRO A 30 -13.23 -7.84 -13.70
N GLN A 31 -14.27 -7.97 -14.53
CA GLN A 31 -15.64 -8.23 -14.09
C GLN A 31 -15.80 -9.56 -13.33
N ALA A 32 -15.09 -10.60 -13.75
CA ALA A 32 -15.10 -11.88 -13.03
C ALA A 32 -14.40 -11.78 -11.67
N VAL A 33 -13.36 -10.95 -11.57
CA VAL A 33 -12.69 -10.67 -10.28
C VAL A 33 -13.58 -9.83 -9.38
N ASP A 34 -14.22 -8.78 -9.90
CA ASP A 34 -15.13 -7.92 -9.14
C ASP A 34 -16.28 -8.74 -8.55
N LYS A 35 -16.92 -9.58 -9.38
CA LYS A 35 -17.98 -10.50 -8.93
C LYS A 35 -17.49 -11.46 -7.84
N LEU A 36 -16.28 -12.01 -7.98
CA LEU A 36 -15.70 -12.89 -6.98
C LEU A 36 -15.49 -12.18 -5.63
N VAL A 37 -15.03 -10.92 -5.65
CA VAL A 37 -14.88 -10.10 -4.44
C VAL A 37 -16.25 -9.84 -3.81
N GLU A 38 -17.25 -9.43 -4.58
CA GLU A 38 -18.61 -9.19 -4.08
C GLU A 38 -19.23 -10.45 -3.46
N ASP A 39 -19.13 -11.59 -4.14
CA ASP A 39 -19.67 -12.87 -3.66
C ASP A 39 -18.95 -13.33 -2.37
N GLY A 40 -17.63 -13.10 -2.28
CA GLY A 40 -16.81 -13.46 -1.11
C GLY A 40 -17.15 -12.67 0.15
N PHE A 41 -17.68 -11.45 0.01
CA PHE A 41 -18.05 -10.56 1.12
C PHE A 41 -19.55 -10.22 1.12
N LYS A 42 -20.40 -11.10 0.54
CA LYS A 42 -21.83 -10.84 0.37
C LYS A 42 -22.58 -10.48 1.67
N THR A 43 -22.13 -11.02 2.81
CA THR A 43 -22.71 -10.82 4.14
C THR A 43 -22.12 -9.64 4.90
N ALA A 44 -21.16 -8.90 4.33
CA ALA A 44 -20.61 -7.70 4.97
C ALA A 44 -21.70 -6.63 5.14
N ALA A 45 -21.63 -5.87 6.22
CA ALA A 45 -22.54 -4.76 6.46
C ALA A 45 -22.37 -3.66 5.37
N PRO A 46 -23.40 -2.85 5.06
CA PRO A 46 -23.34 -1.87 3.98
C PRO A 46 -22.18 -0.87 4.07
N ASP A 47 -21.84 -0.43 5.29
CA ASP A 47 -20.71 0.45 5.61
C ASP A 47 -19.34 -0.23 5.41
N TRP A 48 -19.29 -1.56 5.36
CA TRP A 48 -18.09 -2.32 5.00
C TRP A 48 -17.99 -2.59 3.50
N LYS A 49 -19.12 -2.73 2.80
CA LYS A 49 -19.14 -2.97 1.35
C LYS A 49 -18.50 -1.84 0.56
N VAL A 50 -18.58 -0.60 1.03
CA VAL A 50 -17.91 0.55 0.39
C VAL A 50 -16.38 0.38 0.34
N ARG A 51 -15.78 -0.41 1.24
CA ARG A 51 -14.33 -0.69 1.27
C ARG A 51 -13.89 -1.68 0.19
N LEU A 52 -14.83 -2.39 -0.44
CA LEU A 52 -14.57 -3.28 -1.56
C LEU A 52 -14.50 -2.52 -2.89
N VAL A 53 -15.01 -1.29 -2.92
CA VAL A 53 -15.06 -0.46 -4.12
C VAL A 53 -13.74 0.27 -4.27
N GLN A 54 -13.03 -0.02 -5.36
CA GLN A 54 -11.81 0.69 -5.71
C GLN A 54 -12.12 2.05 -6.34
N ASP A 55 -11.42 3.09 -5.89
CA ASP A 55 -11.39 4.37 -6.60
C ASP A 55 -10.57 4.28 -7.89
N GLU A 56 -10.56 5.38 -8.66
CA GLU A 56 -9.89 5.42 -9.96
C GLU A 56 -8.37 5.14 -9.86
N THR A 57 -7.71 5.62 -8.81
CA THR A 57 -6.28 5.40 -8.58
C THR A 57 -6.01 3.95 -8.19
N GLN A 58 -6.82 3.37 -7.31
CA GLN A 58 -6.72 1.96 -6.92
C GLN A 58 -6.94 1.03 -8.12
N LYS A 59 -7.91 1.33 -8.98
CA LYS A 59 -8.15 0.59 -10.23
C LYS A 59 -6.94 0.67 -11.16
N ALA A 60 -6.41 1.88 -11.37
CA ALA A 60 -5.25 2.09 -12.22
C ALA A 60 -4.02 1.33 -11.71
N CYS A 61 -3.72 1.43 -10.41
CA CYS A 61 -2.61 0.73 -9.79
C CYS A 61 -2.79 -0.79 -9.80
N THR A 62 -4.02 -1.29 -9.62
CA THR A 62 -4.31 -2.74 -9.72
C THR A 62 -4.07 -3.24 -11.14
N ALA A 63 -4.61 -2.54 -12.15
CA ALA A 63 -4.47 -2.90 -13.55
C ALA A 63 -3.00 -2.89 -14.01
N SER A 64 -2.22 -1.93 -13.54
CA SER A 64 -0.80 -1.78 -13.87
C SER A 64 0.13 -2.59 -12.96
N ARG A 65 -0.38 -3.31 -11.96
CA ARG A 65 0.44 -3.98 -10.92
C ARG A 65 1.43 -3.01 -10.26
N ASN A 66 0.96 -1.82 -9.94
CA ASN A 66 1.71 -0.70 -9.40
C ASN A 66 2.80 -0.12 -10.33
N GLU A 67 2.84 -0.53 -11.61
CA GLU A 67 3.80 -0.05 -12.60
C GLU A 67 3.07 0.69 -13.75
N PRO A 68 2.39 1.81 -13.49
CA PRO A 68 1.71 2.55 -14.54
C PRO A 68 2.71 3.15 -15.53
N ALA A 69 2.37 3.16 -16.82
CA ALA A 69 3.10 3.93 -17.82
C ALA A 69 3.06 5.43 -17.47
N GLU A 70 4.01 6.21 -18.00
CA GLU A 70 4.21 7.61 -17.59
C GLU A 70 2.95 8.48 -17.71
N ALA A 71 2.14 8.29 -18.77
CA ALA A 71 0.88 9.00 -18.91
C ALA A 71 -0.12 8.69 -17.76
N GLY A 72 -0.19 7.41 -17.36
CA GLY A 72 -0.99 6.98 -16.21
C GLY A 72 -0.43 7.48 -14.89
N ALA A 73 0.88 7.43 -14.71
CA ALA A 73 1.57 7.98 -13.55
C ALA A 73 1.33 9.50 -13.40
N ALA A 74 1.41 10.26 -14.49
CA ALA A 74 1.13 11.69 -14.52
C ALA A 74 -0.34 12.01 -14.22
N ALA A 75 -1.28 11.19 -14.73
CA ALA A 75 -2.70 11.31 -14.40
C ALA A 75 -2.95 11.09 -12.90
N ILE A 76 -2.34 10.06 -12.31
CA ILE A 76 -2.41 9.78 -10.86
C ILE A 76 -1.84 10.96 -10.07
N ARG A 77 -0.61 11.43 -10.36
CA ARG A 77 -0.01 12.56 -9.63
C ARG A 77 -0.93 13.78 -9.61
N ARG A 78 -1.48 14.15 -10.76
CA ARG A 78 -2.39 15.30 -10.88
C ARG A 78 -3.66 15.11 -10.05
N ARG A 79 -4.32 13.95 -10.17
CA ARG A 79 -5.55 13.64 -9.43
C ARG A 79 -5.31 13.65 -7.92
N GLU A 80 -4.28 12.93 -7.48
CA GLU A 80 -3.99 12.76 -6.06
C GLU A 80 -3.48 14.06 -5.42
N LYS A 81 -2.69 14.87 -6.15
CA LYS A 81 -2.28 16.20 -5.67
C LYS A 81 -3.48 17.11 -5.38
N ALA A 82 -4.52 17.05 -6.21
CA ALA A 82 -5.74 17.86 -6.04
C ALA A 82 -6.58 17.46 -4.81
N THR A 83 -6.32 16.29 -4.21
CA THR A 83 -7.05 15.83 -3.01
C THR A 83 -6.44 16.37 -1.70
N ILE A 84 -5.22 16.90 -1.74
CA ILE A 84 -4.51 17.35 -0.54
C ILE A 84 -5.16 18.63 0.00
N LYS A 85 -5.59 18.58 1.26
CA LYS A 85 -6.10 19.73 2.00
C LYS A 85 -5.04 20.24 2.98
N TYR A 86 -5.00 21.54 3.19
CA TYR A 86 -4.09 22.21 4.12
C TYR A 86 -4.88 22.84 5.26
N PRO A 87 -4.25 23.00 6.44
CA PRO A 87 -4.87 23.70 7.56
C PRO A 87 -5.02 25.19 7.23
N GLU A 88 -6.07 25.81 7.75
CA GLU A 88 -6.41 27.22 7.50
C GLU A 88 -5.32 28.17 8.02
N ASP A 89 -4.65 27.79 9.10
CA ASP A 89 -3.55 28.54 9.72
C ASP A 89 -2.22 28.41 8.96
N GLY A 90 -2.15 27.54 7.94
CA GLY A 90 -0.93 27.24 7.20
C GLY A 90 0.15 26.49 8.01
N ASN A 91 -0.08 26.18 9.29
CA ASN A 91 0.89 25.53 10.15
C ASN A 91 0.87 24.00 9.92
N LEU A 92 2.00 23.46 9.44
CA LEU A 92 2.15 22.04 9.12
C LEU A 92 2.88 21.24 10.21
N LEU A 93 3.32 21.90 11.30
CA LEU A 93 3.99 21.26 12.42
C LEU A 93 3.07 21.22 13.65
N GLY A 94 2.81 20.02 14.14
CA GLY A 94 2.11 19.75 15.38
C GLY A 94 3.05 19.45 16.56
N ASP A 95 2.62 18.56 17.44
CA ASP A 95 3.37 18.08 18.60
C ASP A 95 4.09 16.76 18.29
N TRP A 96 5.42 16.78 18.31
CA TRP A 96 6.24 15.60 18.00
C TRP A 96 6.00 14.43 18.96
N LYS A 97 5.62 14.68 20.22
CA LYS A 97 5.35 13.61 21.20
C LYS A 97 4.08 12.85 20.85
N LYS A 98 3.05 13.57 20.38
CA LYS A 98 1.84 12.95 19.85
C LYS A 98 2.14 12.22 18.54
N GLY A 99 2.99 12.81 17.70
CA GLY A 99 3.44 12.20 16.45
C GLY A 99 4.16 10.87 16.66
N GLU A 100 5.01 10.78 17.69
CA GLU A 100 5.66 9.53 18.09
C GLU A 100 4.65 8.45 18.46
N ALA A 101 3.68 8.78 19.33
CA ALA A 101 2.63 7.85 19.73
C ALA A 101 1.78 7.38 18.54
N LEU A 102 1.47 8.28 17.61
CA LEU A 102 0.76 7.97 16.37
C LEU A 102 1.59 7.08 15.43
N ALA A 103 2.90 7.34 15.32
CA ALA A 103 3.82 6.56 14.50
C ALA A 103 3.98 5.12 15.00
N GLN A 104 3.91 4.91 16.32
CA GLN A 104 3.96 3.59 16.96
C GLN A 104 2.63 2.83 16.87
N SER A 105 1.51 3.54 16.87
CA SER A 105 0.19 2.90 16.94
C SER A 105 -0.22 2.26 15.60
N GLY A 106 -0.48 0.95 15.61
CA GLY A 106 -1.09 0.21 14.50
C GLY A 106 -2.62 0.05 14.61
N TYR A 107 -3.27 0.81 15.48
CA TYR A 107 -4.71 0.73 15.71
C TYR A 107 -5.51 1.45 14.62
N GLY A 108 -6.69 0.91 14.27
CA GLY A 108 -7.68 1.63 13.49
C GLY A 108 -8.24 0.84 12.33
N TRP A 109 -9.53 1.06 12.04
CA TRP A 109 -10.25 0.58 10.85
C TRP A 109 -10.23 -0.92 10.57
N ARG A 110 -9.77 -1.77 11.51
CA ARG A 110 -9.99 -3.22 11.46
C ARG A 110 -11.41 -3.54 11.93
N TYR A 111 -11.98 -4.66 11.49
CA TYR A 111 -13.33 -5.05 11.92
C TYR A 111 -13.43 -5.30 13.42
N THR A 112 -12.31 -5.71 14.04
CA THR A 112 -12.16 -5.89 15.49
C THR A 112 -12.01 -4.58 16.28
N ASP A 113 -11.80 -3.45 15.59
CA ASP A 113 -11.65 -2.14 16.21
C ASP A 113 -12.97 -1.37 16.25
N TYR A 114 -14.11 -2.00 15.93
CA TYR A 114 -15.41 -1.37 15.92
C TYR A 114 -16.28 -1.78 17.13
N PRO A 115 -16.90 -0.83 17.85
CA PRO A 115 -16.75 0.63 17.71
C PRO A 115 -15.34 1.10 18.14
N PRO A 116 -14.86 2.24 17.60
CA PRO A 116 -13.52 2.73 17.89
C PRO A 116 -13.37 3.05 19.38
N ARG A 117 -12.25 2.60 19.96
CA ARG A 117 -11.89 2.77 21.38
C ARG A 117 -10.81 3.83 21.61
N GLN A 118 -10.11 4.21 20.55
CA GLN A 118 -9.05 5.22 20.58
C GLN A 118 -8.82 5.78 19.16
N ALA A 119 -7.93 6.76 19.04
CA ALA A 119 -7.57 7.34 17.76
C ALA A 119 -6.83 6.34 16.85
N ASN A 120 -7.04 6.46 15.53
CA ASN A 120 -6.27 5.69 14.54
C ASN A 120 -4.79 6.08 14.60
N GLY A 121 -3.91 5.09 14.44
CA GLY A 121 -2.45 5.28 14.43
C GLY A 121 -1.85 5.08 13.05
N GLY A 122 -0.80 5.86 12.74
CA GLY A 122 -0.15 5.86 11.43
C GLY A 122 0.70 4.62 11.13
N ASN A 123 1.01 3.80 12.14
CA ASN A 123 1.78 2.56 12.03
C ASN A 123 3.11 2.73 11.25
N CYS A 124 3.76 3.88 11.39
CA CYS A 124 4.90 4.27 10.57
C CYS A 124 6.09 3.33 10.76
N TYR A 125 6.29 2.84 11.99
CA TYR A 125 7.34 1.87 12.32
C TYR A 125 7.17 0.53 11.61
N ALA A 126 5.97 0.16 11.14
CA ALA A 126 5.80 -1.06 10.35
C ALA A 126 6.54 -1.02 9.00
N CYS A 127 6.90 0.18 8.51
CA CYS A 127 7.52 0.37 7.20
C CYS A 127 8.85 1.11 7.24
N HIS A 128 9.09 1.96 8.24
CA HIS A 128 10.21 2.88 8.27
C HIS A 128 10.98 2.77 9.59
N GLN A 129 12.30 2.93 9.52
CA GLN A 129 13.08 3.35 10.68
C GLN A 129 12.87 4.86 10.92
N LEU A 130 12.59 5.27 12.16
CA LEU A 130 12.45 6.69 12.55
C LEU A 130 13.49 7.07 13.61
N ASP A 131 13.17 6.97 14.91
CA ASP A 131 14.19 7.10 15.96
C ASP A 131 15.22 5.97 15.84
N LYS A 132 16.51 6.32 15.80
CA LYS A 132 17.62 5.36 15.76
C LYS A 132 17.70 4.48 17.01
N LYS A 133 17.09 4.90 18.12
CA LYS A 133 17.03 4.12 19.36
C LYS A 133 15.89 3.10 19.37
N GLU A 134 14.87 3.26 18.53
CA GLU A 134 13.82 2.26 18.37
C GLU A 134 14.34 1.11 17.51
N LEU A 135 14.27 -0.10 18.06
CA LEU A 135 14.80 -1.31 17.43
C LEU A 135 13.73 -2.04 16.60
N SER A 136 12.44 -1.80 16.89
CA SER A 136 11.32 -2.39 16.18
C SER A 136 10.90 -1.49 15.02
N TYR A 137 11.46 -1.74 13.84
CA TYR A 137 11.09 -1.04 12.62
C TYR A 137 11.08 -1.95 11.38
N GLY A 138 10.27 -1.60 10.40
CA GLY A 138 10.21 -2.24 9.09
C GLY A 138 11.10 -1.56 8.05
N THR A 139 11.23 -2.21 6.89
CA THR A 139 12.12 -1.80 5.79
C THR A 139 11.43 -1.77 4.43
N LEU A 140 10.10 -1.74 4.41
CA LEU A 140 9.32 -1.58 3.18
C LEU A 140 9.48 -0.18 2.59
N GLY A 141 9.59 0.83 3.46
CA GLY A 141 9.93 2.20 3.10
C GLY A 141 11.39 2.53 3.43
N PRO A 142 11.90 3.67 2.95
CA PRO A 142 13.23 4.12 3.31
C PRO A 142 13.32 4.46 4.81
N SER A 143 14.54 4.42 5.35
CA SER A 143 14.81 5.01 6.67
C SER A 143 14.51 6.51 6.66
N LEU A 144 13.87 6.98 7.72
CA LEU A 144 13.56 8.39 8.00
C LEU A 144 14.38 8.92 9.19
N ALA A 145 15.38 8.15 9.65
CA ALA A 145 16.30 8.62 10.67
C ALA A 145 16.98 9.92 10.21
N GLU A 146 17.02 10.91 11.11
CA GLU A 146 17.60 12.23 10.86
C GLU A 146 16.95 13.00 9.69
N TYR A 147 15.75 12.64 9.23
CA TYR A 147 15.15 13.20 8.01
C TYR A 147 15.04 14.72 8.03
N GLY A 148 14.61 15.30 9.15
CA GLY A 148 14.54 16.75 9.35
C GLY A 148 15.93 17.39 9.40
N LYS A 149 16.85 16.78 10.16
CA LYS A 149 18.23 17.25 10.35
C LYS A 149 19.01 17.33 9.04
N ILE A 150 18.98 16.27 8.22
CA ILE A 150 19.69 16.27 6.92
C ILE A 150 19.08 17.26 5.91
N ARG A 151 17.82 17.64 6.08
CA ARG A 151 17.13 18.68 5.29
C ARG A 151 17.17 20.05 5.93
N LYS A 152 17.97 20.23 6.99
CA LYS A 152 18.14 21.49 7.72
C LYS A 152 16.81 22.09 8.19
N PHE A 153 15.82 21.24 8.45
CA PHE A 153 14.49 21.64 8.91
C PHE A 153 13.77 22.64 7.99
N ALA A 154 14.10 22.63 6.68
CA ALA A 154 13.61 23.61 5.73
C ALA A 154 12.08 23.49 5.51
N GLU A 155 11.38 24.62 5.42
CA GLU A 155 9.93 24.65 5.19
C GLU A 155 9.45 23.84 3.97
N PRO A 156 10.14 23.85 2.81
CA PRO A 156 9.75 22.99 1.69
C PRO A 156 9.78 21.49 2.03
N ALA A 157 10.71 21.06 2.91
CA ALA A 157 10.77 19.68 3.38
C ALA A 157 9.60 19.37 4.33
N VAL A 158 9.24 20.29 5.22
CA VAL A 158 8.05 20.15 6.09
C VAL A 158 6.80 19.97 5.23
N LYS A 159 6.63 20.84 4.22
CA LYS A 159 5.51 20.76 3.28
C LYS A 159 5.49 19.44 2.52
N PHE A 160 6.64 18.97 2.04
CA PHE A 160 6.73 17.69 1.36
C PHE A 160 6.31 16.54 2.28
N VAL A 161 6.79 16.48 3.53
CA VAL A 161 6.42 15.42 4.49
C VAL A 161 4.92 15.43 4.76
N TYR A 162 4.33 16.61 4.98
CA TYR A 162 2.88 16.75 5.17
C TYR A 162 2.11 16.20 3.97
N GLU A 163 2.45 16.64 2.76
CA GLU A 163 1.79 16.18 1.53
C GLU A 163 1.96 14.68 1.32
N HIS A 164 3.15 14.14 1.61
CA HIS A 164 3.45 12.73 1.43
C HIS A 164 2.71 11.84 2.43
N ILE A 165 2.50 12.29 3.68
CA ILE A 165 1.64 11.59 4.63
C ILE A 165 0.16 11.71 4.22
N TYR A 166 -0.27 12.89 3.79
CA TYR A 166 -1.66 13.13 3.40
C TYR A 166 -2.07 12.28 2.18
N ASN A 167 -1.24 12.33 1.13
CA ASN A 167 -1.39 11.53 -0.08
C ASN A 167 -0.02 11.28 -0.75
N PRO A 168 0.65 10.14 -0.47
CA PRO A 168 1.97 9.83 -1.03
C PRO A 168 1.92 9.62 -2.54
N GLN A 169 0.76 9.27 -3.10
CA GLN A 169 0.61 9.04 -4.53
C GLN A 169 0.59 10.32 -5.38
N ALA A 170 0.50 11.48 -4.74
CA ALA A 170 0.73 12.77 -5.39
C ALA A 170 2.18 12.94 -5.87
N SER A 171 3.15 12.34 -5.17
CA SER A 171 4.57 12.36 -5.55
C SER A 171 5.06 11.01 -6.08
N GLN A 172 4.47 9.90 -5.60
CA GLN A 172 4.89 8.53 -5.93
C GLN A 172 3.67 7.69 -6.34
N PRO A 173 3.24 7.76 -7.62
CA PRO A 173 2.11 7.00 -8.13
C PRO A 173 2.21 5.52 -7.83
N CYS A 174 1.11 4.93 -7.34
CA CYS A 174 1.05 3.52 -6.97
C CYS A 174 2.09 3.07 -5.92
N GLY A 175 2.66 4.00 -5.15
CA GLY A 175 3.46 3.68 -3.98
C GLY A 175 2.64 2.95 -2.91
N ASN A 176 3.31 2.12 -2.12
CA ASN A 176 2.67 1.27 -1.10
C ASN A 176 2.22 2.03 0.15
N MET A 177 2.71 3.26 0.37
CA MET A 177 2.33 4.05 1.52
C MET A 177 0.84 4.42 1.46
N PRO A 178 0.06 4.24 2.55
CA PRO A 178 -1.36 4.59 2.56
C PRO A 178 -1.61 6.08 2.36
N ARG A 179 -2.74 6.42 1.69
CA ARG A 179 -3.20 7.81 1.52
C ARG A 179 -3.97 8.29 2.75
N PHE A 180 -3.28 8.48 3.87
CA PHE A 180 -3.89 8.64 5.19
C PHE A 180 -4.89 9.80 5.29
N GLY A 181 -4.55 10.97 4.75
CA GLY A 181 -5.43 12.15 4.79
C GLY A 181 -6.56 12.05 3.77
N THR A 182 -6.28 11.50 2.58
CA THR A 182 -7.28 11.37 1.50
C THR A 182 -8.37 10.36 1.84
N SER A 183 -8.01 9.24 2.49
CA SER A 183 -8.99 8.27 2.97
C SER A 183 -9.77 8.80 4.18
N GLY A 184 -9.23 9.77 4.92
CA GLY A 184 -9.75 10.20 6.21
C GLY A 184 -9.36 9.27 7.36
N PHE A 185 -8.35 8.42 7.18
CA PHE A 185 -7.85 7.53 8.23
C PHE A 185 -7.16 8.31 9.35
N LEU A 186 -6.34 9.30 9.00
CA LEU A 186 -5.79 10.27 9.94
C LEU A 186 -6.45 11.64 9.73
N THR A 187 -6.70 12.32 10.85
CA THR A 187 -7.10 13.74 10.85
C THR A 187 -5.91 14.63 10.48
N MET A 188 -6.21 15.87 10.09
CA MET A 188 -5.19 16.86 9.76
C MET A 188 -4.23 17.13 10.92
N ASP A 189 -4.74 17.21 12.15
CA ASP A 189 -3.91 17.42 13.35
C ASP A 189 -3.00 16.23 13.62
N GLN A 190 -3.50 15.00 13.47
CA GLN A 190 -2.65 13.80 13.59
C GLN A 190 -1.54 13.78 12.53
N ILE A 191 -1.83 14.23 11.30
CA ILE A 191 -0.82 14.37 10.26
C ILE A 191 0.23 15.41 10.67
N LYS A 192 -0.18 16.59 11.14
CA LYS A 192 0.73 17.65 11.64
C LYS A 192 1.63 17.14 12.78
N ASP A 193 1.07 16.37 13.70
CA ASP A 193 1.82 15.75 14.80
C ASP A 193 2.90 14.78 14.28
N ILE A 194 2.57 13.91 13.32
CA ILE A 194 3.55 13.01 12.68
C ILE A 194 4.60 13.80 11.88
N VAL A 195 4.20 14.87 11.19
CA VAL A 195 5.15 15.76 10.50
C VAL A 195 6.14 16.34 11.51
N ALA A 196 5.68 16.80 12.68
CA ALA A 196 6.55 17.27 13.74
C ALA A 196 7.46 16.17 14.28
N TYR A 197 7.00 14.93 14.37
CA TYR A 197 7.86 13.80 14.74
C TYR A 197 9.00 13.58 13.74
N VAL A 198 8.75 13.72 12.44
CA VAL A 198 9.79 13.56 11.41
C VAL A 198 10.70 14.79 11.31
N MET A 199 10.14 16.00 11.46
CA MET A 199 10.79 17.26 11.10
C MET A 199 11.23 18.14 12.26
N SER A 200 10.77 17.93 13.49
CA SER A 200 11.15 18.80 14.61
C SER A 200 12.61 18.57 15.02
N PRO A 201 13.42 19.63 15.25
CA PRO A 201 14.76 19.50 15.83
C PRO A 201 14.77 18.80 17.18
N ASP A 202 13.66 18.87 17.93
CA ASP A 202 13.52 18.28 19.25
C ASP A 202 13.03 16.83 19.26
N SER A 203 12.53 16.35 18.12
CA SER A 203 12.14 14.95 17.98
C SER A 203 13.35 14.03 18.10
N PRO A 204 13.21 12.85 18.76
CA PRO A 204 14.27 11.84 18.82
C PRO A 204 14.70 11.33 17.44
N VAL A 205 13.85 11.42 16.42
CA VAL A 205 14.20 11.12 15.01
C VAL A 205 15.42 11.92 14.55
N ASN A 206 15.59 13.14 15.04
CA ASN A 206 16.63 14.07 14.61
C ASN A 206 17.80 14.21 15.60
N LYS A 207 17.90 13.33 16.61
CA LYS A 207 18.96 13.33 17.62
C LYS A 207 20.13 12.40 17.28
#